data_AF-A0A9E3GNT6-F1
#
_entry.id   AF-A0A9E3GNT6-F1
#
_cell.length_a   1.000
_cell.length_b   1.000
_cell.length_c   1.000
_cell.angle_alpha   90.00
_cell.angle_beta   90.00
_cell.angle_gamma   90.00
#
_symmetry.space_group_name_H-M   'P 1'
#
loop_
_entity.id
_entity.type
_entity.pdbx_description
1 polymer ?
#
loop_
_entity_poly.entity_id
_entity_poly.type
_entity_poly.pdbx_seq_one_letter_code
_entity_poly.pdbx_strand_id
1 'polypeptide(L)'
;MGLAQWAVVAVGMALMVLAMVDLSLTALHPDVDGPLARNVQRGVWRLLVAGGRGRNQRRLVALTGPLMMVLTFVAWVAVLVLGFALVVWPFLTDSFQSEQILGTLGFVDALYYSGLTVSTLGLGDITPVSRPLQLLTVAASLSGFSMLTGIVAYLLEVLGSQHNRVRLALRIGEDTNGRHDGPDVLAAWLEDEELTDLRQRFEKWADLLRDTQDEIHRFPLVSVCYRSRDPHQDPEPAVRAVARTVIAGHLLSSDERYRRLRTSLQGLDRAVTRFMVVMARQYLGQGLLEDLAQPHASDDDHAYVDDVHRRLEDNLGLVLPPDDAAVSRALDLTCRTRVFLDGFDQLTGWQAHQDAQEEPVAVPTPR
;
A
#
# COMPACT_ATOMS: atom_id res chain seq x y z
N MET A 1 -0.90 29.58 -41.16
CA MET A 1 -0.48 28.35 -40.46
C MET A 1 -0.78 27.14 -41.31
N GLY A 2 0.15 26.20 -41.44
CA GLY A 2 -0.06 24.95 -42.19
C GLY A 2 -0.76 23.87 -41.35
N LEU A 3 -1.31 22.84 -42.00
CA LEU A 3 -1.92 21.66 -41.35
C LEU A 3 -0.97 21.02 -40.31
N ALA A 4 0.34 21.00 -40.59
CA ALA A 4 1.35 20.47 -39.69
C ALA A 4 1.45 21.23 -38.35
N GLN A 5 1.28 22.57 -38.36
CA GLN A 5 1.32 23.36 -37.13
C GLN A 5 0.10 23.10 -36.25
N TRP A 6 -1.08 22.99 -36.86
CA TRP A 6 -2.31 22.64 -36.14
C TRP A 6 -2.25 21.22 -35.57
N ALA A 7 -1.63 20.28 -36.27
CA ALA A 7 -1.40 18.93 -35.74
C ALA A 7 -0.52 18.96 -34.48
N VAL A 8 0.57 19.76 -34.48
CA VAL A 8 1.45 19.91 -33.31
C VAL A 8 0.69 20.52 -32.12
N VAL A 9 -0.13 21.55 -32.35
CA VAL A 9 -0.99 22.15 -31.31
C VAL A 9 -1.97 21.12 -30.76
N ALA A 10 -2.63 20.34 -31.62
CA ALA A 10 -3.57 19.31 -31.20
C ALA A 10 -2.90 18.23 -30.34
N VAL A 11 -1.69 17.79 -30.70
CA VAL A 11 -0.89 16.86 -29.89
C VAL A 11 -0.53 17.47 -28.54
N GLY A 12 -0.10 18.74 -28.53
CA GLY A 12 0.21 19.44 -27.28
C GLY A 12 -0.99 19.55 -26.34
N MET A 13 -2.16 19.94 -26.86
CA MET A 13 -3.41 19.98 -26.10
C MET A 13 -3.80 18.60 -25.57
N ALA A 14 -3.67 17.54 -26.39
CA ALA A 14 -3.95 16.18 -25.98
C ALA A 14 -3.05 15.72 -24.82
N LEU A 15 -1.76 16.09 -24.83
CA LEU A 15 -0.84 15.81 -23.73
C LEU A 15 -1.19 16.56 -22.44
N MET A 16 -1.60 17.84 -22.55
CA MET A 16 -2.05 18.60 -21.37
C MET A 16 -3.31 17.98 -20.75
N VAL A 17 -4.29 17.61 -21.58
CA VAL A 17 -5.51 16.91 -21.12
C VAL A 17 -5.17 15.55 -20.53
N LEU A 18 -4.28 14.78 -21.16
CA LEU A 18 -3.81 13.50 -20.64
C LEU A 18 -3.22 13.67 -19.24
N ALA A 19 -2.34 14.64 -19.01
CA ALA A 19 -1.73 14.89 -17.71
C ALA A 19 -2.76 15.24 -16.62
N MET A 20 -3.74 16.09 -16.94
CA MET A 20 -4.83 16.47 -16.01
C MET A 20 -5.76 15.31 -15.69
N VAL A 21 -6.14 14.52 -16.71
CA VAL A 21 -6.98 13.33 -16.54
C VAL A 21 -6.22 12.27 -15.75
N ASP A 22 -4.92 12.09 -16.00
CA ASP A 22 -4.09 11.12 -15.28
C ASP A 22 -4.00 11.44 -13.79
N LEU A 23 -3.76 12.71 -13.45
CA LEU A 23 -3.79 13.19 -12.07
C LEU A 23 -5.16 12.96 -11.45
N SER A 24 -6.24 13.30 -12.17
CA SER A 24 -7.60 13.19 -11.66
C SER A 24 -7.99 11.73 -11.41
N LEU A 25 -7.66 10.81 -12.32
CA LEU A 25 -7.87 9.39 -12.11
C LEU A 25 -7.04 8.88 -10.93
N THR A 26 -5.74 9.18 -10.91
CA THR A 26 -4.84 8.65 -9.88
C THR A 26 -5.10 9.23 -8.48
N ALA A 27 -5.55 10.49 -8.38
CA ALA A 27 -5.77 11.17 -7.11
C ALA A 27 -7.22 11.11 -6.62
N LEU A 28 -8.22 11.15 -7.51
CA LEU A 28 -9.64 11.19 -7.11
C LEU A 28 -10.33 9.84 -7.27
N HIS A 29 -9.89 8.98 -8.20
CA HIS A 29 -10.56 7.70 -8.44
C HIS A 29 -9.99 6.59 -7.56
N PRO A 30 -10.80 5.89 -6.74
CA PRO A 30 -10.29 4.85 -5.84
C PRO A 30 -9.66 3.65 -6.54
N ASP A 31 -10.24 3.23 -7.69
CA ASP A 31 -9.91 1.93 -8.30
C ASP A 31 -9.07 2.00 -9.59
N VAL A 32 -8.73 3.20 -10.07
CA VAL A 32 -8.18 3.37 -11.43
C VAL A 32 -6.94 4.25 -11.41
N ASP A 33 -5.77 3.62 -11.58
CA ASP A 33 -4.55 4.37 -11.88
C ASP A 33 -4.62 4.97 -13.29
N GLY A 34 -4.20 6.23 -13.42
CA GLY A 34 -3.99 6.87 -14.69
C GLY A 34 -2.98 6.11 -15.58
N PRO A 35 -3.15 6.14 -16.92
CA PRO A 35 -2.24 5.46 -17.85
C PRO A 35 -0.75 5.86 -17.70
N LEU A 36 -0.45 7.13 -17.44
CA LEU A 36 0.91 7.64 -17.25
C LEU A 36 1.50 7.13 -15.94
N ALA A 37 0.80 7.32 -14.81
CA ALA A 37 1.22 6.82 -13.50
C ALA A 37 1.50 5.30 -13.55
N ARG A 38 0.56 4.53 -14.09
CA ARG A 38 0.67 3.08 -14.23
C ARG A 38 1.89 2.64 -15.04
N ASN A 39 2.18 3.33 -16.15
CA ASN A 39 3.32 2.99 -17.00
C ASN A 39 4.66 3.35 -16.34
N VAL A 40 4.74 4.49 -15.66
CA VAL A 40 5.91 4.88 -14.86
C VAL A 40 6.18 3.85 -13.78
N GLN A 41 5.16 3.51 -12.98
CA GLN A 41 5.29 2.53 -11.90
C GLN A 41 5.73 1.16 -12.40
N ARG A 42 5.12 0.63 -13.48
CA ARG A 42 5.56 -0.63 -14.09
C ARG A 42 6.99 -0.59 -14.58
N GLY A 43 7.42 0.53 -15.16
CA GLY A 43 8.80 0.74 -15.59
C GLY A 43 9.77 0.65 -14.42
N VAL A 44 9.49 1.39 -13.35
CA VAL A 44 10.29 1.38 -12.12
C VAL A 44 10.33 -0.01 -11.49
N TRP A 45 9.19 -0.71 -11.41
CA TRP A 45 9.12 -2.07 -10.90
C TRP A 45 10.00 -3.05 -11.69
N ARG A 46 9.92 -3.00 -13.02
CA ARG A 46 10.73 -3.87 -13.88
C ARG A 46 12.22 -3.59 -13.75
N LEU A 47 12.60 -2.32 -13.60
CA LEU A 47 14.00 -1.93 -13.49
C LEU A 47 14.61 -2.27 -12.12
N LEU A 48 13.86 -2.05 -11.04
CA LEU A 48 14.40 -2.14 -9.68
C LEU A 48 14.09 -3.45 -8.95
N VAL A 49 12.98 -4.10 -9.29
CA VAL A 49 12.50 -5.29 -8.56
C VAL A 49 12.64 -6.55 -9.41
N ALA A 50 12.28 -6.52 -10.70
CA ALA A 50 12.33 -7.73 -11.53
C ALA A 50 13.76 -8.23 -11.83
N GLY A 51 14.78 -7.37 -11.69
CA GLY A 51 16.17 -7.69 -11.97
C GLY A 51 17.05 -8.05 -10.76
N GLY A 52 16.59 -7.82 -9.53
CA GLY A 52 17.44 -7.91 -8.32
C GLY A 52 17.11 -9.11 -7.45
N ARG A 53 17.93 -10.18 -7.50
CA ARG A 53 17.97 -11.25 -6.49
C ARG A 53 19.17 -11.03 -5.58
N GLY A 54 18.97 -10.65 -4.31
CA GLY A 54 20.09 -10.55 -3.36
C GLY A 54 19.81 -9.80 -2.05
N ARG A 55 20.80 -9.79 -1.15
CA ARG A 55 20.70 -9.28 0.24
C ARG A 55 20.33 -7.78 0.36
N ASN A 56 20.49 -6.99 -0.70
CA ASN A 56 20.09 -5.58 -0.77
C ASN A 56 18.67 -5.34 -1.31
N GLN A 57 17.95 -6.39 -1.71
CA GLN A 57 16.60 -6.29 -2.28
C GLN A 57 15.63 -5.62 -1.31
N ARG A 58 15.74 -5.84 0.01
CA ARG A 58 14.89 -5.18 1.02
C ARG A 58 15.07 -3.65 1.03
N ARG A 59 16.31 -3.14 0.91
CA ARG A 59 16.58 -1.69 0.83
C ARG A 59 16.12 -1.09 -0.49
N LEU A 60 16.28 -1.82 -1.59
CA LEU A 60 15.82 -1.39 -2.91
C LEU A 60 14.29 -1.32 -2.96
N VAL A 61 13.60 -2.37 -2.49
CA VAL A 61 12.13 -2.41 -2.41
C VAL A 61 11.58 -1.31 -1.49
N ALA A 62 12.25 -1.04 -0.36
CA ALA A 62 11.88 0.04 0.55
C ALA A 62 11.94 1.45 -0.10
N LEU A 63 12.88 1.67 -1.03
CA LEU A 63 13.02 2.94 -1.75
C LEU A 63 12.11 3.03 -2.98
N THR A 64 11.67 1.90 -3.52
CA THR A 64 10.86 1.83 -4.75
C THR A 64 9.55 2.61 -4.63
N GLY A 65 8.88 2.56 -3.48
CA GLY A 65 7.60 3.24 -3.26
C GLY A 65 7.70 4.77 -3.36
N PRO A 66 8.53 5.41 -2.52
CA PRO A 66 8.80 6.85 -2.60
C PRO A 66 9.31 7.26 -4.00
N LEU A 67 10.17 6.45 -4.61
CA LEU A 67 10.72 6.74 -5.93
C LEU A 67 9.66 6.67 -7.04
N MET A 68 8.77 5.67 -7.04
CA MET A 68 7.65 5.60 -7.98
C MET A 68 6.75 6.83 -7.89
N MET A 69 6.48 7.29 -6.66
CA MET A 69 5.67 8.49 -6.44
C MET A 69 6.34 9.74 -7.00
N VAL A 70 7.62 9.98 -6.64
CA VAL A 70 8.40 11.11 -7.16
C VAL A 70 8.49 11.08 -8.68
N LEU A 71 8.78 9.92 -9.27
CA LEU A 71 8.87 9.78 -10.73
C LEU A 71 7.52 9.99 -11.42
N THR A 72 6.41 9.61 -10.79
CA THR A 72 5.07 9.88 -11.31
C THR A 72 4.79 11.38 -11.34
N PHE A 73 5.12 12.11 -10.26
CA PHE A 73 4.96 13.57 -10.21
C PHE A 73 5.82 14.28 -11.25
N VAL A 74 7.08 13.86 -11.39
CA VAL A 74 7.98 14.40 -12.41
C VAL A 74 7.42 14.13 -13.81
N ALA A 75 6.89 12.94 -14.07
CA ALA A 75 6.29 12.60 -15.35
C ALA A 75 5.06 13.47 -15.67
N TRP A 76 4.17 13.69 -14.69
CA TRP A 76 3.02 14.58 -14.84
C TRP A 76 3.42 16.00 -15.21
N VAL A 77 4.35 16.59 -14.45
CA VAL A 77 4.85 17.95 -14.72
C VAL A 77 5.53 18.01 -16.08
N ALA A 78 6.38 17.02 -16.41
CA ALA A 78 7.09 16.97 -17.68
C ALA A 78 6.14 16.89 -18.88
N VAL A 79 5.10 16.04 -18.82
CA VAL A 79 4.09 15.91 -19.88
C VAL A 79 3.27 17.19 -20.02
N LEU A 80 2.91 17.84 -18.91
CA LEU A 80 2.16 19.10 -18.94
C LEU A 80 3.00 20.24 -19.56
N VAL A 81 4.27 20.36 -19.15
CA VAL A 81 5.22 21.34 -19.70
C VAL A 81 5.47 21.08 -21.19
N LEU A 82 5.70 19.83 -21.58
CA LEU A 82 5.92 19.45 -22.97
C LEU A 82 4.67 19.70 -23.82
N GLY A 83 3.48 19.37 -23.31
CA GLY A 83 2.22 19.62 -23.98
C GLY A 83 2.01 21.11 -24.25
N PHE A 84 2.24 21.96 -23.24
CA PHE A 84 2.13 23.41 -23.41
C PHE A 84 3.21 23.97 -24.34
N ALA A 85 4.44 23.45 -24.28
CA ALA A 85 5.52 23.85 -25.17
C ALA A 85 5.16 23.58 -26.64
N LEU A 86 4.56 22.41 -26.93
CA LEU A 86 4.08 22.08 -28.28
C LEU A 86 2.93 22.98 -28.74
N VAL A 87 2.06 23.42 -27.83
CA VAL A 87 0.98 24.37 -28.18
C VAL A 87 1.55 25.73 -28.55
N VAL A 88 2.53 26.23 -27.80
CA VAL A 88 3.07 27.58 -27.98
C VAL A 88 4.12 27.64 -29.10
N TRP A 89 4.85 26.55 -29.32
CA TRP A 89 5.97 26.45 -30.26
C TRP A 89 5.68 27.04 -31.66
N PRO A 90 4.55 26.74 -32.33
CA PRO A 90 4.26 27.28 -33.65
C PRO A 90 4.00 28.80 -33.68
N PHE A 91 3.78 29.42 -32.52
CA PHE A 91 3.45 30.85 -32.39
C PHE A 91 4.60 31.70 -31.85
N LEU A 92 5.72 31.07 -31.40
CA LEU A 92 6.83 31.79 -30.75
C LEU A 92 7.44 32.88 -31.64
N THR A 93 7.63 32.60 -32.93
CA THR A 93 8.31 33.52 -33.84
C THR A 93 7.51 34.79 -34.12
N ASP A 94 6.18 34.70 -34.14
CA ASP A 94 5.32 35.78 -34.64
C ASP A 94 4.57 36.53 -33.51
N SER A 95 4.39 35.91 -32.34
CA SER A 95 3.47 36.40 -31.31
C SER A 95 4.06 36.51 -29.90
N PHE A 96 5.38 36.40 -29.77
CA PHE A 96 6.11 36.58 -28.52
C PHE A 96 7.20 37.65 -28.64
N GLN A 97 7.47 38.33 -27.53
CA GLN A 97 8.61 39.24 -27.38
C GLN A 97 9.57 38.67 -26.35
N SER A 98 10.87 38.83 -26.59
CA SER A 98 11.92 38.50 -25.62
C SER A 98 12.79 39.72 -25.35
N GLU A 99 13.07 39.99 -24.07
CA GLU A 99 13.92 41.12 -23.67
C GLU A 99 15.42 40.81 -23.81
N GLN A 100 15.82 39.54 -23.74
CA GLN A 100 17.24 39.13 -23.67
C GLN A 100 17.75 38.43 -24.93
N ILE A 101 16.88 37.82 -25.74
CA ILE A 101 17.29 37.00 -26.87
C ILE A 101 17.30 37.82 -28.16
N LEU A 102 18.49 38.16 -28.66
CA LEU A 102 18.67 38.66 -30.03
C LEU A 102 18.74 37.47 -31.01
N GLY A 103 17.60 36.87 -31.34
CA GLY A 103 17.54 35.73 -32.27
C GLY A 103 16.13 35.16 -32.48
N THR A 104 16.00 34.23 -33.44
CA THR A 104 14.73 33.50 -33.66
C THR A 104 14.51 32.51 -32.52
N LEU A 105 13.37 32.63 -31.83
CA LEU A 105 13.04 31.76 -30.72
C LEU A 105 12.85 30.31 -31.17
N GLY A 106 13.46 29.40 -30.41
CA GLY A 106 13.58 27.97 -30.65
C GLY A 106 12.72 27.09 -29.73
N PHE A 107 12.72 25.77 -29.96
CA PHE A 107 11.83 24.85 -29.22
C PHE A 107 12.23 24.79 -27.75
N VAL A 108 13.53 24.97 -27.51
CA VAL A 108 14.09 25.11 -26.16
C VAL A 108 13.51 26.33 -25.46
N ASP A 109 13.31 27.45 -26.17
CA ASP A 109 12.70 28.66 -25.60
C ASP A 109 11.21 28.45 -25.31
N ALA A 110 10.51 27.68 -26.16
CA ALA A 110 9.14 27.24 -25.89
C ALA A 110 9.07 26.42 -24.61
N LEU A 111 9.98 25.45 -24.45
CA LEU A 111 10.05 24.57 -23.30
C LEU A 111 10.38 25.35 -22.02
N TYR A 112 11.31 26.30 -22.11
CA TYR A 112 11.68 27.20 -21.03
C TYR A 112 10.49 28.08 -20.61
N TYR A 113 9.84 28.76 -21.56
CA TYR A 113 8.64 29.56 -21.30
C TYR A 113 7.51 28.73 -20.67
N SER A 114 7.27 27.52 -21.20
CA SER A 114 6.26 26.61 -20.66
C SER A 114 6.59 26.13 -19.26
N GLY A 115 7.86 25.83 -18.98
CA GLY A 115 8.33 25.49 -17.63
C GLY A 115 8.08 26.62 -16.64
N LEU A 116 8.42 27.86 -17.00
CA LEU A 116 8.17 29.04 -16.17
C LEU A 116 6.68 29.31 -15.94
N THR A 117 5.86 29.10 -16.97
CA THR A 117 4.41 29.34 -16.91
C THR A 117 3.71 28.30 -16.05
N VAL A 118 3.96 27.01 -16.30
CA VAL A 118 3.34 25.89 -15.59
C VAL A 118 3.82 25.83 -14.13
N SER A 119 5.08 26.17 -13.86
CA SER A 119 5.58 26.31 -12.48
C SER A 119 5.07 27.57 -11.78
N THR A 120 4.35 28.46 -12.47
CA THR A 120 3.88 29.75 -11.97
C THR A 120 4.98 30.75 -11.59
N LEU A 121 6.24 30.48 -11.96
CA LEU A 121 7.37 31.36 -11.65
C LEU A 121 7.34 32.67 -12.45
N GLY A 122 7.02 32.58 -13.74
CA GLY A 122 6.71 33.73 -14.60
C GLY A 122 7.76 34.86 -14.59
N LEU A 123 9.02 34.56 -14.96
CA LEU A 123 10.12 35.55 -14.95
C LEU A 123 9.89 36.77 -15.87
N GLY A 124 9.03 36.64 -16.90
CA GLY A 124 8.63 37.75 -17.77
C GLY A 124 9.63 38.11 -18.87
N ASP A 125 10.68 37.31 -19.06
CA ASP A 125 11.71 37.48 -20.10
C ASP A 125 11.25 37.07 -21.50
N ILE A 126 10.26 36.17 -21.58
CA ILE A 126 9.51 35.82 -22.79
C ILE A 126 8.02 36.06 -22.50
N THR A 127 7.37 36.95 -23.27
CA THR A 127 5.96 37.31 -23.03
C THR A 127 5.11 37.26 -24.30
N PRO A 128 3.84 36.81 -24.20
CA PRO A 128 2.92 36.78 -25.31
C PRO A 128 2.37 38.17 -25.63
N VAL A 129 2.43 38.56 -26.90
CA VAL A 129 1.96 39.87 -27.39
C VAL A 129 0.44 39.85 -27.66
N SER A 130 -0.09 38.69 -28.06
CA SER A 130 -1.49 38.56 -28.46
C SER A 130 -2.40 38.19 -27.28
N ARG A 131 -3.59 38.82 -27.21
CA ARG A 131 -4.60 38.53 -26.17
C ARG A 131 -4.97 37.04 -26.07
N PRO A 132 -5.16 36.27 -27.16
CA PRO A 132 -5.46 34.85 -27.06
C PRO A 132 -4.35 34.05 -26.37
N LEU A 133 -3.07 34.37 -26.65
CA LEU A 133 -1.94 33.68 -26.04
C LEU A 133 -1.75 34.09 -24.57
N GLN A 134 -2.09 35.33 -24.21
CA GLN A 134 -2.15 35.77 -22.81
C GLN A 134 -3.18 34.97 -22.02
N LEU A 135 -4.41 34.82 -22.55
CA LEU A 135 -5.44 33.99 -21.91
C LEU A 135 -5.02 32.52 -21.81
N LEU A 136 -4.40 31.99 -22.87
CA LEU A 136 -3.86 30.63 -22.87
C LEU A 136 -2.77 30.44 -21.81
N THR A 137 -1.92 31.45 -21.62
CA THR A 137 -0.87 31.45 -20.58
C THR A 137 -1.50 31.41 -19.19
N VAL A 138 -2.54 32.22 -18.94
CA VAL A 138 -3.31 32.16 -17.68
C VAL A 138 -3.91 30.77 -17.45
N ALA A 139 -4.50 30.16 -18.48
CA ALA A 139 -5.06 28.81 -18.39
C ALA A 139 -3.99 27.75 -18.11
N ALA A 140 -2.80 27.88 -18.72
CA ALA A 140 -1.67 27.00 -18.47
C ALA A 140 -1.12 27.16 -17.04
N SER A 141 -0.99 28.39 -16.54
CA SER A 141 -0.60 28.66 -15.15
C SER A 141 -1.59 28.07 -14.15
N LEU A 142 -2.91 28.23 -14.41
CA LEU A 142 -3.95 27.61 -13.58
C LEU A 142 -3.85 26.09 -13.59
N SER A 143 -3.60 25.49 -14.75
CA SER A 143 -3.42 24.04 -14.89
C SER A 143 -2.19 23.54 -14.13
N GLY A 144 -1.08 24.29 -14.18
CA GLY A 144 0.13 24.00 -13.40
C GLY A 144 -0.09 24.13 -11.90
N PHE A 145 -0.81 25.16 -11.45
CA PHE A 145 -1.18 25.35 -10.05
C PHE A 145 -2.12 24.22 -9.56
N SER A 146 -3.13 23.85 -10.34
CA SER A 146 -4.01 22.72 -10.05
C SER A 146 -3.25 21.40 -10.00
N MET A 147 -2.28 21.19 -10.90
CA MET A 147 -1.40 20.03 -10.90
C MET A 147 -0.59 19.93 -9.60
N LEU A 148 0.07 21.02 -9.19
CA LEU A 148 0.85 21.08 -7.96
C LEU A 148 -0.03 20.83 -6.73
N THR A 149 -1.22 21.44 -6.68
CA THR A 149 -2.18 21.25 -5.60
C THR A 149 -2.62 19.79 -5.50
N GLY A 150 -2.93 19.16 -6.65
CA GLY A 150 -3.30 17.74 -6.70
C GLY A 150 -2.14 16.82 -6.27
N ILE A 151 -0.91 17.12 -6.67
CA ILE A 151 0.29 16.40 -6.22
C ILE A 151 0.43 16.45 -4.69
N VAL A 152 0.26 17.63 -4.09
CA VAL A 152 0.35 17.79 -2.63
C VAL A 152 -0.79 17.06 -1.93
N ALA A 153 -2.02 17.16 -2.43
CA ALA A 153 -3.16 16.44 -1.87
C ALA A 153 -2.92 14.92 -1.90
N TYR A 154 -2.50 14.40 -3.06
CA TYR A 154 -2.17 12.99 -3.21
C TYR A 154 -1.03 12.55 -2.28
N LEU A 155 0.03 13.36 -2.15
CA LEU A 155 1.13 13.11 -1.21
C LEU A 155 0.64 12.97 0.23
N LEU A 156 -0.26 13.86 0.66
CA LEU A 156 -0.81 13.83 2.02
C LEU A 156 -1.70 12.60 2.25
N GLU A 157 -2.54 12.23 1.28
CA GLU A 157 -3.37 11.02 1.36
C GLU A 157 -2.51 9.75 1.45
N VAL A 158 -1.46 9.68 0.63
CA VAL A 158 -0.50 8.57 0.66
C VAL A 158 0.22 8.49 2.02
N LEU A 159 0.64 9.62 2.60
CA LEU A 159 1.27 9.63 3.92
C LEU A 159 0.29 9.22 5.02
N GLY A 160 -0.99 9.58 4.91
CA GLY A 160 -2.05 9.14 5.82
C GLY A 160 -2.19 7.61 5.87
N SER A 161 -2.22 6.99 4.68
CA SER A 161 -2.33 5.54 4.49
C SER A 161 -1.31 4.71 5.27
N GLN A 162 -0.08 5.21 5.37
CA GLN A 162 1.00 4.48 6.04
C GLN A 162 0.86 4.47 7.56
N HIS A 163 0.33 5.54 8.15
CA HIS A 163 0.21 5.64 9.59
C HIS A 163 -0.81 4.64 10.16
N ASN A 164 -1.87 4.32 9.41
CA ASN A 164 -2.89 3.40 9.90
C ASN A 164 -2.43 1.94 9.87
N ARG A 165 -1.63 1.55 8.85
CA ARG A 165 -1.01 0.22 8.79
C ARG A 165 -0.06 -0.03 9.97
N VAL A 166 0.78 0.96 10.27
CA VAL A 166 1.67 0.91 11.44
C VAL A 166 0.85 0.90 12.74
N ARG A 167 -0.26 1.65 12.80
CA ARG A 167 -1.16 1.64 13.95
C ARG A 167 -1.77 0.26 14.20
N LEU A 168 -2.19 -0.45 13.15
CA LEU A 168 -2.69 -1.82 13.27
C LEU A 168 -1.62 -2.75 13.85
N ALA A 169 -0.41 -2.71 13.29
CA ALA A 169 0.71 -3.53 13.73
C ALA A 169 1.09 -3.26 15.19
N LEU A 170 1.29 -1.99 15.55
CA LEU A 170 1.61 -1.57 16.91
C LEU A 170 0.49 -1.91 17.89
N ARG A 171 -0.78 -1.69 17.51
CA ARG A 171 -1.90 -1.94 18.41
C ARG A 171 -2.04 -3.42 18.73
N ILE A 172 -1.92 -4.29 17.73
CA ILE A 172 -1.96 -5.74 17.94
C ILE A 172 -0.72 -6.19 18.73
N GLY A 173 0.46 -5.64 18.44
CA GLY A 173 1.69 -5.92 19.20
C GLY A 173 1.61 -5.54 20.67
N GLU A 174 1.06 -4.36 20.98
CA GLU A 174 0.79 -3.90 22.34
C GLU A 174 -0.24 -4.79 23.05
N ASP A 175 -1.36 -5.06 22.39
CA ASP A 175 -2.45 -5.86 22.95
C ASP A 175 -2.02 -7.32 23.24
N THR A 176 -1.09 -7.87 22.45
CA THR A 176 -0.52 -9.21 22.65
C THR A 176 0.65 -9.24 23.65
N ASN A 177 1.18 -8.07 24.03
CA ASN A 177 2.32 -7.91 24.95
C ASN A 177 3.53 -8.78 24.58
N GLY A 178 3.82 -8.91 23.28
CA GLY A 178 4.91 -9.73 22.77
C GLY A 178 4.66 -11.25 22.77
N ARG A 179 3.48 -11.72 23.17
CA ARG A 179 3.10 -13.14 23.02
C ARG A 179 2.80 -13.44 21.56
N HIS A 180 3.43 -14.48 21.02
CA HIS A 180 3.31 -14.82 19.61
C HIS A 180 2.20 -15.84 19.31
N ASP A 181 1.70 -16.54 20.33
CA ASP A 181 0.75 -17.64 20.19
C ASP A 181 -0.63 -17.29 20.75
N GLY A 182 -1.65 -17.57 19.95
CA GLY A 182 -3.05 -17.35 20.29
C GLY A 182 -3.52 -17.91 21.64
N PRO A 183 -3.19 -19.17 22.02
CA PRO A 183 -3.64 -19.72 23.30
C PRO A 183 -3.10 -18.96 24.52
N ASP A 184 -1.84 -18.51 24.48
CA ASP A 184 -1.24 -17.77 25.59
C ASP A 184 -1.82 -16.36 25.71
N VAL A 185 -2.10 -15.72 24.57
CA VAL A 185 -2.76 -14.41 24.50
C VAL A 185 -4.16 -14.50 25.12
N LEU A 186 -4.96 -15.49 24.72
CA LEU A 186 -6.31 -15.67 25.24
C LEU A 186 -6.32 -16.04 26.71
N ALA A 187 -5.44 -16.95 27.15
CA ALA A 187 -5.35 -17.34 28.56
C ALA A 187 -5.10 -16.11 29.44
N ALA A 188 -4.14 -15.27 29.07
CA ALA A 188 -3.84 -14.06 29.81
C ALA A 188 -4.99 -13.04 29.81
N TRP A 189 -5.67 -12.85 28.69
CA TRP A 189 -6.83 -11.94 28.66
C TRP A 189 -8.00 -12.47 29.47
N LEU A 190 -8.19 -13.79 29.57
CA LEU A 190 -9.24 -14.39 30.39
C LEU A 190 -8.94 -14.35 31.88
N GLU A 191 -7.67 -14.23 32.27
CA GLU A 191 -7.26 -13.99 33.65
C GLU A 191 -7.59 -12.55 34.08
N ASP A 192 -7.37 -11.57 33.19
CA ASP A 192 -7.44 -10.14 33.51
C ASP A 192 -8.76 -9.46 33.11
N GLU A 193 -9.52 -9.99 32.15
CA GLU A 193 -10.66 -9.31 31.51
C GLU A 193 -11.98 -10.11 31.58
N GLU A 194 -13.11 -9.40 31.63
CA GLU A 194 -14.41 -10.04 31.47
C GLU A 194 -14.66 -10.45 30.00
N LEU A 195 -15.51 -11.46 29.80
CA LEU A 195 -15.90 -11.91 28.44
C LEU A 195 -16.51 -10.79 27.58
N THR A 196 -17.13 -9.78 28.20
CA THR A 196 -17.70 -8.64 27.49
C THR A 196 -16.61 -7.76 26.90
N ASP A 197 -15.52 -7.52 27.64
CA ASP A 197 -14.38 -6.71 27.21
C ASP A 197 -13.61 -7.43 26.10
N LEU A 198 -13.40 -8.74 26.26
CA LEU A 198 -12.78 -9.59 25.25
C LEU A 198 -13.60 -9.59 23.93
N ARG A 199 -14.94 -9.62 24.02
CA ARG A 199 -15.82 -9.48 22.85
C ARG A 199 -15.62 -8.14 22.16
N GLN A 200 -15.59 -7.03 22.92
CA GLN A 200 -15.38 -5.69 22.38
C GLN A 200 -14.00 -5.55 21.73
N ARG A 201 -12.98 -6.19 22.30
CA ARG A 201 -11.62 -6.24 21.75
C ARG A 201 -11.60 -6.91 20.38
N PHE A 202 -12.26 -8.07 20.22
CA PHE A 202 -12.39 -8.73 18.92
C PHE A 202 -13.14 -7.90 17.89
N GLU A 203 -14.22 -7.23 18.29
CA GLU A 203 -14.97 -6.31 17.41
C GLU A 203 -14.09 -5.14 16.96
N LYS A 204 -13.34 -4.53 17.88
CA LYS A 204 -12.40 -3.45 17.59
C LYS A 204 -11.26 -3.89 16.66
N TRP A 205 -10.71 -5.08 16.86
CA TRP A 205 -9.71 -5.65 15.94
C TRP A 205 -10.30 -5.90 14.55
N ALA A 206 -11.55 -6.36 14.47
CA ALA A 206 -12.23 -6.58 13.20
C ALA A 206 -12.46 -5.25 12.45
N ASP A 207 -12.81 -4.19 13.17
CA ASP A 207 -12.99 -2.86 12.60
C ASP A 207 -11.64 -2.26 12.15
N LEU A 208 -10.58 -2.37 12.96
CA LEU A 208 -9.23 -1.96 12.58
C LEU A 208 -8.76 -2.65 11.29
N LEU A 209 -9.03 -3.96 11.14
CA LEU A 209 -8.71 -4.70 9.92
C LEU A 209 -9.51 -4.21 8.71
N ARG A 210 -10.80 -3.88 8.88
CA ARG A 210 -11.65 -3.34 7.81
C ARG A 210 -11.21 -1.95 7.40
N ASP A 211 -10.95 -1.07 8.36
CA ASP A 211 -10.45 0.29 8.09
C ASP A 211 -9.11 0.24 7.34
N THR A 212 -8.21 -0.65 7.77
CA THR A 212 -6.92 -0.84 7.10
C THR A 212 -7.10 -1.43 5.70
N GLN A 213 -8.04 -2.35 5.51
CA GLN A 213 -8.36 -2.92 4.19
C GLN A 213 -8.84 -1.85 3.21
N ASP A 214 -9.79 -1.01 3.63
CA ASP A 214 -10.37 0.03 2.78
C ASP A 214 -9.30 1.05 2.35
N GLU A 215 -8.33 1.31 3.22
CA GLU A 215 -7.21 2.21 2.93
C GLU A 215 -6.14 1.59 2.03
N ILE A 216 -5.84 0.31 2.20
CA ILE A 216 -4.94 -0.46 1.32
C ILE A 216 -5.51 -0.56 -0.10
N HIS A 217 -6.83 -0.64 -0.24
CA HIS A 217 -7.49 -0.64 -1.55
C HIS A 217 -7.19 0.64 -2.33
N ARG A 218 -7.10 1.78 -1.63
CA ARG A 218 -6.92 3.11 -2.22
C ARG A 218 -5.47 3.42 -2.64
N PHE A 219 -4.46 2.86 -1.98
CA PHE A 219 -3.04 3.17 -2.26
C PHE A 219 -2.13 1.95 -2.36
N PRO A 220 -2.34 1.08 -3.36
CA PRO A 220 -1.75 -0.24 -3.34
C PRO A 220 -0.22 -0.29 -3.49
N LEU A 221 0.33 0.46 -4.44
CA LEU A 221 1.76 0.39 -4.76
C LEU A 221 2.67 1.00 -3.70
N VAL A 222 2.17 1.99 -2.95
CA VAL A 222 2.95 2.64 -1.88
C VAL A 222 2.95 1.79 -0.61
N SER A 223 1.88 1.00 -0.39
CA SER A 223 1.77 0.18 0.82
C SER A 223 2.76 -1.02 0.80
N VAL A 224 2.93 -1.72 -0.32
CA VAL A 224 3.89 -2.84 -0.40
C VAL A 224 5.34 -2.39 -0.31
N CYS A 225 5.64 -1.23 -0.89
CA CYS A 225 7.01 -0.77 -0.99
C CYS A 225 7.49 -0.06 0.28
N TYR A 226 6.61 0.34 1.20
CA TYR A 226 7.03 0.93 2.47
C TYR A 226 7.14 -0.14 3.54
N ARG A 227 8.36 -0.42 3.97
CA ARG A 227 8.63 -1.28 5.13
C ARG A 227 9.35 -0.50 6.20
N SER A 228 8.89 -0.68 7.44
CA SER A 228 9.60 -0.12 8.58
C SER A 228 10.93 -0.84 8.77
N ARG A 229 11.90 -0.16 9.38
CA ARG A 229 13.15 -0.81 9.82
C ARG A 229 12.90 -1.82 10.94
N ASP A 230 11.82 -1.63 11.69
CA ASP A 230 11.37 -2.49 12.77
C ASP A 230 10.38 -3.55 12.25
N PRO A 231 10.75 -4.85 12.26
CA PRO A 231 9.88 -5.93 11.79
C PRO A 231 8.53 -6.02 12.50
N HIS A 232 8.40 -5.48 13.71
CA HIS A 232 7.15 -5.52 14.48
C HIS A 232 6.09 -4.54 13.97
N GLN A 233 6.47 -3.61 13.09
CA GLN A 233 5.55 -2.61 12.51
C GLN A 233 5.00 -3.02 11.14
N ASP A 234 5.42 -4.19 10.65
CA ASP A 234 4.92 -4.77 9.41
C ASP A 234 3.54 -5.44 9.67
N PRO A 235 2.64 -5.51 8.67
CA PRO A 235 1.31 -6.12 8.84
C PRO A 235 1.35 -7.64 9.06
N GLU A 236 2.42 -8.35 8.67
CA GLU A 236 2.52 -9.81 8.71
C GLU A 236 2.48 -10.37 10.15
N PRO A 237 3.28 -9.86 11.12
CA PRO A 237 3.13 -10.23 12.52
C PRO A 237 1.74 -9.97 13.07
N ALA A 238 1.10 -8.86 12.69
CA ALA A 238 -0.23 -8.51 13.14
C ALA A 238 -1.30 -9.48 12.60
N VAL A 239 -1.27 -9.77 11.30
CA VAL A 239 -2.17 -10.76 10.68
C VAL A 239 -1.96 -12.13 11.30
N ARG A 240 -0.71 -12.54 11.52
CA ARG A 240 -0.38 -13.80 12.20
C ARG A 240 -0.95 -13.83 13.61
N ALA A 241 -0.71 -12.80 14.40
CA ALA A 241 -1.20 -12.72 15.77
C ALA A 241 -2.73 -12.80 15.81
N VAL A 242 -3.43 -12.01 15.00
CA VAL A 242 -4.90 -12.05 14.89
C VAL A 242 -5.37 -13.44 14.50
N ALA A 243 -4.81 -14.04 13.43
CA ALA A 243 -5.22 -15.34 12.97
C ALA A 243 -5.04 -16.41 14.05
N ARG A 244 -3.90 -16.43 14.74
CA ARG A 244 -3.62 -17.35 15.84
C ARG A 244 -4.60 -17.17 17.00
N THR A 245 -4.92 -15.94 17.38
CA THR A 245 -5.92 -15.64 18.41
C THR A 245 -7.32 -16.11 18.00
N VAL A 246 -7.70 -15.93 16.73
CA VAL A 246 -9.01 -16.40 16.20
C VAL A 246 -9.09 -17.92 16.18
N ILE A 247 -8.02 -18.60 15.75
CA ILE A 247 -7.91 -20.08 15.75
C ILE A 247 -8.13 -20.62 17.16
N ALA A 248 -7.38 -20.10 18.14
CA ALA A 248 -7.52 -20.48 19.53
C ALA A 248 -8.92 -20.14 20.08
N GLY A 249 -9.47 -18.98 19.71
CA GLY A 249 -10.80 -18.55 20.14
C GLY A 249 -11.92 -19.44 19.59
N HIS A 250 -11.79 -19.94 18.36
CA HIS A 250 -12.76 -20.87 17.78
C HIS A 250 -12.82 -22.17 18.57
N LEU A 251 -11.67 -22.76 18.90
CA LEU A 251 -11.57 -23.96 19.74
C LEU A 251 -12.11 -23.71 21.16
N LEU A 252 -11.77 -22.56 21.76
CA LEU A 252 -12.26 -22.18 23.08
C LEU A 252 -13.80 -22.01 23.10
N SER A 253 -14.38 -21.47 22.03
CA SER A 253 -15.83 -21.21 21.92
C SER A 253 -16.70 -22.47 21.83
N SER A 254 -16.09 -23.66 21.82
CA SER A 254 -16.77 -24.95 21.91
C SER A 254 -17.29 -25.22 23.33
N ASP A 255 -16.61 -24.72 24.36
CA ASP A 255 -17.11 -24.74 25.74
C ASP A 255 -18.28 -23.75 25.93
N GLU A 256 -19.29 -24.15 26.71
CA GLU A 256 -20.46 -23.33 27.02
C GLU A 256 -20.09 -21.98 27.64
N ARG A 257 -19.05 -21.94 28.48
CA ARG A 257 -18.58 -20.74 29.18
C ARG A 257 -18.17 -19.62 28.23
N TYR A 258 -17.57 -19.99 27.10
CA TYR A 258 -16.99 -19.04 26.14
C TYR A 258 -17.82 -18.89 24.86
N ARG A 259 -18.96 -19.60 24.77
CA ARG A 259 -19.85 -19.59 23.59
C ARG A 259 -20.27 -18.17 23.17
N ARG A 260 -20.37 -17.22 24.10
CA ARG A 260 -20.71 -15.82 23.84
C ARG A 260 -19.71 -15.09 22.93
N LEU A 261 -18.45 -15.55 22.88
CA LEU A 261 -17.41 -14.97 22.02
C LEU A 261 -17.53 -15.41 20.56
N ARG A 262 -18.33 -16.45 20.26
CA ARG A 262 -18.39 -17.07 18.94
C ARG A 262 -18.74 -16.08 17.84
N THR A 263 -19.70 -15.18 18.07
CA THR A 263 -20.16 -14.21 17.07
C THR A 263 -19.08 -13.17 16.74
N SER A 264 -18.40 -12.62 17.75
CA SER A 264 -17.32 -11.64 17.54
C SER A 264 -16.09 -12.28 16.91
N LEU A 265 -15.73 -13.51 17.32
CA LEU A 265 -14.67 -14.30 16.70
C LEU A 265 -14.95 -14.59 15.23
N GLN A 266 -16.18 -14.98 14.87
CA GLN A 266 -16.56 -15.15 13.45
C GLN A 266 -16.53 -13.83 12.67
N GLY A 267 -16.83 -12.70 13.33
CA GLY A 267 -16.70 -11.37 12.75
C GLY A 267 -15.26 -11.01 12.43
N LEU A 268 -14.35 -11.34 13.34
CA LEU A 268 -12.90 -11.14 13.22
C LEU A 268 -12.26 -12.10 12.21
N ASP A 269 -12.64 -13.38 12.21
CA ASP A 269 -12.26 -14.39 11.22
C ASP A 269 -12.57 -13.92 9.79
N ARG A 270 -13.81 -13.47 9.57
CA ARG A 270 -14.22 -12.90 8.27
C ARG A 270 -13.42 -11.65 7.90
N ALA A 271 -13.05 -10.82 8.88
CA ALA A 271 -12.27 -9.61 8.62
C ALA A 271 -10.82 -9.96 8.22
N VAL A 272 -10.14 -10.83 8.96
CA VAL A 272 -8.76 -11.24 8.65
C VAL A 272 -8.69 -12.03 7.34
N THR A 273 -9.67 -12.91 7.07
CA THR A 273 -9.72 -13.66 5.81
C THR A 273 -9.94 -12.74 4.61
N ARG A 274 -10.85 -11.76 4.70
CA ARG A 274 -11.03 -10.76 3.64
C ARG A 274 -9.79 -9.91 3.45
N PHE A 275 -9.14 -9.49 4.54
CA PHE A 275 -7.87 -8.76 4.49
C PHE A 275 -6.81 -9.55 3.71
N MET A 276 -6.59 -10.83 4.03
CA MET A 276 -5.65 -11.70 3.32
C MET A 276 -5.98 -11.81 1.83
N VAL A 277 -7.25 -12.01 1.46
CA VAL A 277 -7.69 -12.10 0.06
C VAL A 277 -7.47 -10.79 -0.70
N VAL A 278 -7.79 -9.64 -0.10
CA VAL A 278 -7.58 -8.33 -0.71
C VAL A 278 -6.09 -8.08 -0.91
N MET A 279 -5.26 -8.35 0.11
CA MET A 279 -3.81 -8.25 0.02
C MET A 279 -3.25 -9.17 -1.08
N ALA A 280 -3.70 -10.42 -1.14
CA ALA A 280 -3.26 -11.38 -2.15
C ALA A 280 -3.62 -10.94 -3.57
N ARG A 281 -4.86 -10.47 -3.76
CA ARG A 281 -5.33 -9.95 -5.06
C ARG A 281 -4.52 -8.76 -5.53
N GLN A 282 -4.18 -7.87 -4.61
CA GLN A 282 -3.49 -6.63 -4.93
C GLN A 282 -1.99 -6.87 -5.21
N TYR A 283 -1.36 -7.82 -4.50
CA TYR A 283 0.11 -7.91 -4.42
C TYR A 283 0.73 -9.23 -4.81
N LEU A 284 0.04 -10.35 -4.61
CA LEU A 284 0.62 -11.69 -4.68
C LEU A 284 0.25 -12.43 -5.97
N GLY A 285 -0.75 -11.93 -6.71
CA GLY A 285 -1.14 -12.43 -8.04
C GLY A 285 -2.25 -13.47 -8.04
N GLN A 286 -2.69 -13.93 -9.23
CA GLN A 286 -3.83 -14.85 -9.37
C GLN A 286 -3.57 -16.26 -8.87
N GLY A 287 -2.34 -16.78 -8.97
CA GLY A 287 -2.03 -18.14 -8.50
C GLY A 287 -2.27 -18.32 -7.00
N LEU A 288 -1.73 -17.39 -6.18
CA LEU A 288 -1.95 -17.45 -4.73
C LEU A 288 -3.41 -17.20 -4.34
N LEU A 289 -4.16 -16.42 -5.14
CA LEU A 289 -5.60 -16.26 -4.91
C LEU A 289 -6.38 -17.56 -5.07
N GLU A 290 -6.00 -18.39 -6.04
CA GLU A 290 -6.58 -19.72 -6.23
C GLU A 290 -6.24 -20.61 -5.04
N ASP A 291 -4.99 -20.60 -4.59
CA ASP A 291 -4.53 -21.36 -3.41
C ASP A 291 -5.23 -20.93 -2.11
N LEU A 292 -5.50 -19.63 -1.95
CA LEU A 292 -6.26 -19.09 -0.81
C LEU A 292 -7.76 -19.38 -0.88
N ALA A 293 -8.30 -19.55 -2.08
CA ALA A 293 -9.70 -19.90 -2.28
C ALA A 293 -9.96 -21.39 -1.96
N GLN A 294 -8.98 -22.25 -2.22
CA GLN A 294 -9.04 -23.69 -1.97
C GLN A 294 -7.79 -24.16 -1.20
N PRO A 295 -7.65 -23.80 0.07
CA PRO A 295 -6.52 -24.21 0.87
C PRO A 295 -6.55 -25.73 1.10
N HIS A 296 -5.41 -26.38 0.90
CA HIS A 296 -5.24 -27.80 1.19
C HIS A 296 -4.51 -27.96 2.54
N ALA A 297 -5.14 -28.68 3.46
CA ALA A 297 -4.56 -28.94 4.77
C ALA A 297 -3.34 -29.86 4.67
N SER A 298 -2.24 -29.44 5.28
CA SER A 298 -1.05 -30.27 5.51
C SER A 298 -1.17 -31.04 6.82
N ASP A 299 -0.41 -32.11 6.98
CA ASP A 299 -0.25 -32.80 8.27
C ASP A 299 0.25 -31.84 9.37
N ASP A 300 1.10 -30.87 9.00
CA ASP A 300 1.58 -29.81 9.90
C ASP A 300 0.45 -28.87 10.37
N ASP A 301 -0.53 -28.58 9.50
CA ASP A 301 -1.68 -27.72 9.84
C ASP A 301 -2.58 -28.42 10.86
N HIS A 302 -2.78 -29.74 10.71
CA HIS A 302 -3.48 -30.57 11.69
C HIS A 302 -2.72 -30.61 13.03
N ALA A 303 -1.42 -30.90 13.00
CA ALA A 303 -0.59 -30.94 14.20
C ALA A 303 -0.59 -29.60 14.96
N TYR A 304 -0.60 -28.48 14.23
CA TYR A 304 -0.69 -27.14 14.83
C TYR A 304 -2.03 -26.92 15.55
N VAL A 305 -3.17 -27.27 14.93
CA VAL A 305 -4.49 -27.13 15.57
C VAL A 305 -4.60 -28.00 16.82
N ASP A 306 -4.09 -29.22 16.77
CA ASP A 306 -4.03 -30.13 17.94
C ASP A 306 -3.14 -29.57 19.05
N ASP A 307 -2.03 -28.93 18.71
CA ASP A 307 -1.16 -28.26 19.68
C ASP A 307 -1.85 -27.07 20.35
N VAL A 308 -2.52 -26.21 19.57
CA VAL A 308 -3.30 -25.09 20.11
C VAL A 308 -4.41 -25.57 21.04
N HIS A 309 -5.12 -26.64 20.66
CA HIS A 309 -6.15 -27.24 21.50
C HIS A 309 -5.57 -27.68 22.85
N ARG A 310 -4.47 -28.44 22.83
CA ARG A 310 -3.79 -28.95 24.03
C ARG A 310 -3.32 -27.81 24.94
N ARG A 311 -2.69 -26.77 24.36
CA ARG A 311 -2.20 -25.61 25.11
C ARG A 311 -3.33 -24.78 25.73
N LEU A 312 -4.50 -24.70 25.10
CA LEU A 312 -5.67 -24.07 25.69
C LEU A 312 -6.16 -24.82 26.93
N GLU A 313 -6.23 -26.15 26.85
CA GLU A 313 -6.63 -26.99 27.99
C GLU A 313 -5.65 -26.85 29.15
N ASP A 314 -4.35 -26.89 28.85
CA ASP A 314 -3.28 -26.74 29.85
C ASP A 314 -3.29 -25.35 30.50
N ASN A 315 -3.38 -24.28 29.70
CA ASN A 315 -3.35 -22.90 30.21
C ASN A 315 -4.58 -22.55 31.05
N LEU A 316 -5.76 -23.10 30.72
CA LEU A 316 -7.02 -22.78 31.39
C LEU A 316 -7.45 -23.83 32.43
N GLY A 317 -6.72 -24.93 32.55
CA GLY A 317 -7.02 -26.04 33.48
C GLY A 317 -8.39 -26.67 33.22
N LEU A 318 -8.78 -26.82 31.95
CA LEU A 318 -10.10 -27.34 31.54
C LEU A 318 -9.97 -28.34 30.40
N VAL A 319 -11.00 -29.16 30.21
CA VAL A 319 -11.12 -30.06 29.05
C VAL A 319 -12.16 -29.49 28.09
N LEU A 320 -11.75 -29.23 26.86
CA LEU A 320 -12.63 -28.69 25.83
C LEU A 320 -13.49 -29.81 25.22
N PRO A 321 -14.79 -29.57 24.97
CA PRO A 321 -15.63 -30.58 24.33
C PRO A 321 -15.24 -30.76 22.85
N PRO A 322 -15.36 -31.98 22.29
CA PRO A 322 -15.13 -32.20 20.88
C PRO A 322 -16.17 -31.44 20.04
N ASP A 323 -15.69 -30.62 19.10
CA ASP A 323 -16.50 -29.81 18.19
C ASP A 323 -15.85 -29.77 16.82
N ASP A 324 -16.23 -30.72 15.97
CA ASP A 324 -15.70 -30.85 14.60
C ASP A 324 -15.87 -29.57 13.78
N ALA A 325 -16.92 -28.78 14.05
CA ALA A 325 -17.16 -27.53 13.34
C ALA A 325 -16.23 -26.40 13.81
N ALA A 326 -15.81 -26.40 15.08
CA ALA A 326 -14.79 -25.48 15.57
C ALA A 326 -13.40 -25.88 15.06
N VAL A 327 -13.07 -27.17 15.08
CA VAL A 327 -11.81 -27.71 14.54
C VAL A 327 -11.69 -27.43 13.05
N SER A 328 -12.75 -27.67 12.26
CA SER A 328 -12.75 -27.39 10.83
C SER A 328 -12.53 -25.89 10.51
N ARG A 329 -13.13 -24.98 11.28
CA ARG A 329 -12.90 -23.52 11.13
C ARG A 329 -11.47 -23.12 11.51
N ALA A 330 -10.96 -23.66 12.61
CA ALA A 330 -9.59 -23.46 13.05
C ALA A 330 -8.59 -23.94 11.98
N LEU A 331 -8.84 -25.11 11.38
CA LEU A 331 -8.02 -25.69 10.33
C LEU A 331 -8.06 -24.84 9.05
N ASP A 332 -9.24 -24.45 8.56
CA ASP A 332 -9.37 -23.60 7.36
C ASP A 332 -8.59 -22.29 7.51
N LEU A 333 -8.74 -21.59 8.65
CA LEU A 333 -8.01 -20.35 8.90
C LEU A 333 -6.50 -20.58 9.04
N THR A 334 -6.07 -21.68 9.66
CA THR A 334 -4.64 -22.06 9.74
C THR A 334 -4.06 -22.22 8.34
N CYS A 335 -4.73 -22.97 7.47
CA CYS A 335 -4.26 -23.21 6.11
C CYS A 335 -4.19 -21.91 5.29
N ARG A 336 -5.24 -21.08 5.34
CA ARG A 336 -5.26 -19.77 4.65
C ARG A 336 -4.13 -18.86 5.13
N THR A 337 -3.91 -18.83 6.44
CA THR A 337 -2.86 -18.01 7.04
C THR A 337 -1.48 -18.47 6.61
N ARG A 338 -1.23 -19.78 6.58
CA ARG A 338 0.03 -20.36 6.08
C ARG A 338 0.25 -19.99 4.61
N VAL A 339 -0.70 -20.30 3.72
CA VAL A 339 -0.61 -19.97 2.29
C VAL A 339 -0.36 -18.47 2.07
N PHE A 340 -1.09 -17.62 2.79
CA PHE A 340 -0.91 -16.17 2.71
C PHE A 340 0.50 -15.74 3.14
N LEU A 341 0.95 -16.19 4.32
CA LEU A 341 2.24 -15.80 4.88
C LEU A 341 3.41 -16.36 4.07
N ASP A 342 3.31 -17.58 3.53
CA ASP A 342 4.34 -18.18 2.67
C ASP A 342 4.44 -17.42 1.34
N GLY A 343 3.30 -17.09 0.73
CA GLY A 343 3.27 -16.29 -0.50
C GLY A 343 3.80 -14.87 -0.28
N PHE A 344 3.49 -14.27 0.88
CA PHE A 344 4.05 -12.99 1.29
C PHE A 344 5.56 -13.12 1.52
N ASP A 345 6.02 -14.14 2.22
CA ASP A 345 7.43 -14.37 2.53
C ASP A 345 8.27 -14.54 1.26
N GLN A 346 7.80 -15.30 0.28
CA GLN A 346 8.51 -15.47 -1.00
C GLN A 346 8.72 -14.15 -1.74
N LEU A 347 7.77 -13.23 -1.64
CA LEU A 347 7.88 -11.89 -2.20
C LEU A 347 8.75 -10.95 -1.36
N THR A 348 8.87 -11.24 -0.06
CA THR A 348 9.39 -10.28 0.92
C THR A 348 10.71 -10.64 1.58
N GLY A 349 11.10 -11.92 1.59
CA GLY A 349 12.26 -12.50 2.25
C GLY A 349 12.26 -12.29 3.77
N TRP A 350 11.11 -12.42 4.43
CA TRP A 350 10.87 -12.07 5.83
C TRP A 350 11.37 -13.13 6.83
N GLN A 351 11.11 -14.43 6.61
CA GLN A 351 11.52 -15.53 7.50
C GLN A 351 13.04 -15.63 7.65
N ALA A 352 13.78 -15.43 6.56
CA ALA A 352 15.25 -15.46 6.56
C ALA A 352 15.91 -14.41 7.49
N HIS A 353 15.15 -13.44 8.02
CA HIS A 353 15.65 -12.40 8.92
C HIS A 353 15.25 -12.63 10.40
N GLN A 354 14.18 -13.39 10.69
CA GLN A 354 13.90 -13.84 12.07
C GLN A 354 14.98 -14.82 12.53
N ASP A 355 15.32 -15.81 11.68
CA ASP A 355 16.37 -16.79 11.97
C ASP A 355 17.75 -16.14 12.18
N ALA A 356 17.99 -14.97 11.57
CA ALA A 356 19.23 -14.20 11.72
C ALA A 356 19.24 -13.28 12.96
N GLN A 357 18.08 -13.01 13.57
CA GLN A 357 17.95 -12.21 14.80
C GLN A 357 17.71 -13.07 16.05
N GLU A 358 17.25 -14.30 15.88
CA GLU A 358 17.15 -15.33 16.93
C GLU A 358 18.48 -16.06 17.19
N GLU A 359 19.57 -15.73 16.48
CA GLU A 359 20.92 -16.11 16.91
C GLU A 359 21.14 -15.56 18.33
N PRO A 360 21.31 -16.42 19.35
CA PRO A 360 21.32 -15.98 20.73
C PRO A 360 22.49 -15.02 20.91
N VAL A 361 22.18 -13.77 21.30
CA VAL A 361 23.17 -12.80 21.74
C VAL A 361 23.99 -13.47 22.83
N ALA A 362 25.23 -13.84 22.49
CA ALA A 362 26.14 -14.51 23.39
C ALA A 362 26.27 -13.65 24.64
N VAL A 363 25.72 -14.14 25.75
CA VAL A 363 25.86 -13.54 27.08
C VAL A 363 27.36 -13.44 27.35
N PRO A 364 27.94 -12.23 27.52
CA PRO A 364 29.35 -12.11 27.81
C PRO A 364 29.61 -12.75 29.16
N THR A 365 30.47 -13.76 29.17
CA THR A 365 30.93 -14.42 30.39
C THR A 365 31.61 -13.37 31.29
N PRO A 366 31.18 -13.22 32.55
CA PRO A 366 31.84 -12.33 33.48
C PRO A 366 33.27 -12.84 33.73
N ARG A 367 34.25 -11.95 33.52
CA ARG A 367 35.66 -12.19 33.84
C ARG A 367 35.93 -12.02 35.32
#